data_AF-A0A1G3CGH4-F1
#
_entry.id   AF-A0A1G3CGH4-F1
#
_cell.length_a   1.000
_cell.length_b   1.000
_cell.length_c   1.000
_cell.angle_alpha   90.00
_cell.angle_beta   90.00
_cell.angle_gamma   90.00
#
_symmetry.space_group_name_H-M   'P 1'
#
loop_
_entity.id
_entity.type
_entity.pdbx_description
1 polymer ?
#
loop_
_entity_poly.entity_id
_entity_poly.type
_entity_poly.pdbx_seq_one_letter_code
_entity_poly.pdbx_strand_id
1 'polypeptide(L)' 'MPSAYFLVPGYGAQGATAKDIKYCFNPDGLGAIINASRSILYAYNISPWKEKYGVNAWKEATLEAVIRMNEEIREILLPL' A
#
# COMPACT_ATOMS: atom_id res chain seq x y z
N MET A 1 19.84 -11.58 -8.74
CA MET A 1 18.67 -12.22 -9.38
C MET A 1 18.00 -11.20 -10.28
N PRO A 2 18.28 -11.16 -11.59
CA PRO A 2 17.81 -10.06 -12.45
C PRO A 2 16.35 -10.20 -12.93
N SER A 3 15.72 -11.37 -12.75
CA SER A 3 14.46 -11.73 -13.41
C SER A 3 13.36 -12.28 -12.47
N ALA A 4 13.64 -12.41 -11.17
CA ALA A 4 12.65 -12.92 -10.22
C ALA A 4 11.74 -11.79 -9.72
N TYR A 5 10.45 -12.09 -9.53
CA TYR A 5 9.53 -11.19 -8.84
C TYR A 5 9.67 -11.35 -7.33
N PHE A 6 9.72 -10.24 -6.61
CA PHE A 6 9.70 -10.23 -5.15
C PHE A 6 8.28 -10.11 -4.62
N LEU A 7 7.91 -10.99 -3.70
CA LEU A 7 6.77 -10.76 -2.82
C LEU A 7 7.27 -9.94 -1.62
N VAL A 8 6.76 -8.72 -1.48
CA VAL A 8 7.22 -7.77 -0.46
C VAL A 8 6.14 -7.62 0.62
N PRO A 9 6.30 -8.23 1.80
CA PRO A 9 5.34 -8.11 2.89
C PRO A 9 5.55 -6.83 3.71
N GLY A 10 4.51 -6.44 4.45
CA GLY A 10 4.65 -5.51 5.57
C GLY A 10 4.31 -4.05 5.28
N TYR A 11 3.82 -3.71 4.08
CA TYR A 11 3.41 -2.34 3.76
C TYR A 11 2.30 -1.84 4.72
N GLY A 12 2.49 -0.63 5.24
CA GLY A 12 1.59 0.04 6.18
C GLY A 12 1.71 -0.50 7.60
N ALA A 13 1.05 -1.62 7.91
CA ALA A 13 0.84 -2.05 9.31
C ALA A 13 2.12 -2.49 10.04
N GLN A 14 3.22 -2.78 9.35
CA GLN A 14 4.52 -3.09 9.96
C GLN A 14 5.49 -1.89 9.89
N GLY A 15 5.00 -0.72 9.47
CA GLY A 15 5.78 0.52 9.37
C GLY A 15 6.50 0.71 8.04
N ALA A 16 6.48 -0.26 7.13
CA ALA A 16 7.06 -0.09 5.80
C ALA A 16 6.20 0.89 4.98
N THR A 17 6.86 1.90 4.41
CA THR A 17 6.26 2.96 3.61
C THR A 17 6.50 2.72 2.12
N ALA A 18 5.86 3.52 1.26
CA ALA A 18 6.13 3.51 -0.17
C ALA A 18 7.62 3.71 -0.47
N LYS A 19 8.31 4.60 0.27
CA LYS A 19 9.75 4.86 0.06
C LYS A 19 10.61 3.63 0.34
N ASP A 20 10.26 2.83 1.34
CA ASP A 20 11.02 1.63 1.71
C ASP A 20 10.91 0.54 0.64
N ILE A 21 9.73 0.40 0.02
CA ILE A 21 9.50 -0.61 -1.02
C ILE A 21 9.99 -0.20 -2.41
N LYS A 22 10.40 1.07 -2.61
CA LYS A 22 10.92 1.56 -3.90
C LYS A 22 12.04 0.68 -4.45
N TYR A 23 12.96 0.28 -3.57
CA TYR A 23 14.13 -0.50 -3.93
C TYR A 23 13.84 -1.96 -4.28
N CYS A 24 12.60 -2.42 -4.09
CA CYS A 24 12.17 -3.74 -4.49
C CYS A 24 11.77 -3.82 -5.97
N PHE A 25 11.48 -2.66 -6.61
CA PHE A 25 11.07 -2.62 -8.00
C PHE A 25 12.29 -2.55 -8.93
N ASN A 26 12.12 -3.12 -10.12
CA ASN A 26 13.02 -2.96 -11.25
C ASN A 26 12.97 -1.51 -11.78
N PRO A 27 13.96 -1.08 -12.60
CA PRO A 27 13.96 0.24 -13.21
C PRO A 27 12.73 0.57 -14.08
N ASP A 28 12.01 -0.44 -14.56
CA ASP A 28 10.77 -0.32 -15.33
C ASP A 28 9.51 -0.21 -14.44
N GLY A 29 9.66 -0.22 -13.12
CA GLY A 29 8.56 -0.20 -12.15
C GLY A 29 7.86 -1.55 -11.95
N LEU A 30 8.39 -2.65 -12.52
CA LEU A 30 7.89 -4.01 -12.32
C LEU A 30 8.77 -4.78 -11.32
N GLY A 31 8.62 -6.10 -11.24
CA GLY A 31 9.50 -6.97 -10.45
C GLY A 31 9.14 -7.11 -8.97
N ALA A 32 8.11 -6.42 -8.48
CA ALA A 32 7.63 -6.58 -7.11
C ALA A 32 6.10 -6.68 -7.02
N ILE A 33 5.63 -7.51 -6.09
CA ILE A 33 4.24 -7.62 -5.65
C ILE A 33 4.21 -7.21 -4.19
N ILE A 34 3.53 -6.11 -3.89
CA ILE A 34 3.47 -5.57 -2.53
C ILE A 34 2.25 -6.15 -1.80
N ASN A 35 2.48 -6.77 -0.65
CA ASN A 35 1.42 -7.29 0.20
C ASN A 35 1.07 -6.29 1.31
N ALA A 36 -0.19 -5.90 1.35
CA ALA A 36 -0.81 -5.14 2.42
C ALA A 36 -2.07 -5.88 2.89
N SER A 37 -2.14 -6.20 4.18
CA SER A 37 -3.25 -6.97 4.75
C SER A 37 -4.00 -6.14 5.78
N ARG A 38 -3.52 -6.09 7.04
CA ARG A 38 -4.20 -5.40 8.15
C ARG A 38 -4.46 -3.91 7.90
N SER A 39 -3.53 -3.21 7.23
CA SER A 39 -3.68 -1.81 6.87
C SER A 39 -4.87 -1.54 5.94
N ILE A 40 -5.27 -2.54 5.15
CA ILE A 40 -6.40 -2.47 4.21
C ILE A 40 -7.67 -3.07 4.83
N LEU A 41 -7.57 -4.29 5.38
CA LEU A 41 -8.69 -5.02 5.96
C LEU A 41 -9.31 -4.30 7.17
N TYR A 42 -8.48 -3.61 7.96
CA TYR A 42 -8.93 -2.91 9.17
C TYR A 42 -8.90 -1.39 9.03
N ALA A 43 -8.81 -0.86 7.80
CA ALA A 43 -8.82 0.58 7.52
C ALA A 43 -9.98 1.29 8.25
N TYR A 44 -11.17 0.68 8.24
CA TYR A 44 -12.39 1.21 8.87
C TYR A 44 -12.29 1.45 10.39
N ASN A 45 -11.35 0.81 11.08
CA ASN A 45 -11.19 0.90 12.52
C ASN A 45 -9.93 1.69 12.95
N ILE A 46 -9.23 2.31 12.00
CA ILE A 46 -8.04 3.13 12.27
C ILE A 46 -8.18 4.50 11.59
N SER A 47 -7.53 5.51 12.14
CA SER A 47 -7.45 6.83 11.51
C SER A 47 -6.61 6.74 10.22
N PRO A 48 -6.94 7.53 9.18
CA PRO A 48 -7.97 8.57 9.15
C PRO A 48 -9.38 8.05 8.81
N TRP A 49 -9.52 6.82 8.33
CA TRP A 49 -10.80 6.35 7.76
C TRP A 49 -11.88 6.11 8.81
N LYS A 50 -11.50 5.67 10.02
CA LYS A 50 -12.44 5.56 11.15
C LYS A 50 -13.13 6.89 11.45
N GLU A 51 -12.37 8.00 11.41
CA GLU A 51 -12.89 9.35 11.66
C GLU A 51 -13.75 9.85 10.50
N LYS A 52 -13.34 9.53 9.26
CA LYS A 52 -14.01 9.97 8.04
C LYS A 52 -15.33 9.25 7.76
N TYR A 53 -15.36 7.93 7.92
CA TYR A 53 -16.48 7.08 7.50
C TYR A 53 -17.22 6.40 8.67
N GLY A 54 -16.57 6.27 9.83
CA GLY A 54 -17.07 5.49 10.94
C GLY A 54 -16.86 3.98 10.76
N VAL A 55 -16.97 3.23 11.86
CA VAL A 55 -16.61 1.81 11.92
C VAL A 55 -17.52 0.87 11.11
N ASN A 56 -18.71 1.34 10.68
CA ASN A 56 -19.66 0.53 9.92
C ASN A 56 -19.45 0.61 8.39
N ALA A 57 -18.76 1.65 7.91
CA ALA A 57 -18.54 1.92 6.50
C ALA A 57 -17.21 1.31 6.02
N TRP A 58 -17.09 -0.01 6.20
CA TRP A 58 -15.83 -0.71 5.95
C TRP A 58 -15.46 -0.79 4.47
N LYS A 59 -16.46 -0.83 3.58
CA LYS A 59 -16.23 -0.93 2.13
C LYS A 59 -15.54 0.33 1.61
N GLU A 60 -16.04 1.49 2.01
CA GLU A 60 -15.53 2.81 1.64
C GLU A 60 -14.12 3.00 2.21
N ALA A 61 -13.92 2.67 3.48
CA ALA A 61 -12.61 2.75 4.12
C ALA A 61 -11.57 1.84 3.45
N THR A 62 -11.91 0.58 3.17
CA THR A 62 -11.02 -0.37 2.49
C THR A 62 -10.72 0.08 1.05
N LEU A 63 -11.73 0.56 0.31
CA LEU A 63 -11.52 1.07 -1.05
C LEU A 63 -10.57 2.26 -1.06
N GLU A 64 -10.80 3.25 -0.20
CA GLU A 64 -9.91 4.42 -0.12
C GLU A 64 -8.50 4.04 0.33
N ALA A 65 -8.36 3.08 1.26
CA ALA A 65 -7.05 2.59 1.67
C ALA A 65 -6.26 1.93 0.52
N VAL A 66 -6.94 1.17 -0.35
CA VAL A 66 -6.31 0.57 -1.54
C VAL A 66 -5.91 1.64 -2.55
N ILE A 67 -6.81 2.60 -2.82
CA ILE A 67 -6.52 3.70 -3.75
C ILE A 67 -5.31 4.49 -3.26
N ARG A 68 -5.30 4.89 -1.99
CA ARG A 68 -4.20 5.65 -1.38
C ARG A 68 -2.88 4.90 -1.44
N MET A 69 -2.88 3.60 -1.13
CA MET A 69 -1.68 2.77 -1.28
C MET A 69 -1.14 2.78 -2.71
N ASN A 70 -2.02 2.63 -3.70
CA ASN A 70 -1.61 2.64 -5.11
C ASN A 70 -1.09 4.00 -5.56
N GLU A 71 -1.66 5.10 -5.07
CA GLU A 71 -1.18 6.46 -5.33
C GLU A 71 0.22 6.68 -4.75
N GLU A 72 0.43 6.34 -3.48
CA GLU A 72 1.74 6.46 -2.83
C GLU A 72 2.82 5.64 -3.53
N ILE A 73 2.48 4.42 -4.00
CA ILE A 73 3.40 3.59 -4.79
C ILE A 73 3.64 4.21 -6.18
N ARG A 74 2.63 4.77 -6.83
CA ARG A 74 2.80 5.40 -8.14
C ARG A 74 3.72 6.62 -8.05
N GLU A 75 3.57 7.45 -7.03
CA GLU A 75 4.38 8.65 -6.80
C GLU A 75 5.89 8.33 -6.70
N ILE A 76 6.26 7.21 -6.07
CA ILE A 76 7.67 6.85 -5.92
C ILE A 76 8.28 6.22 -7.19
N LEU A 77 7.44 5.60 -8.04
CA LEU A 77 7.86 4.92 -9.27
C LEU A 77 7.89 5.86 -10.48
N LEU A 78 6.99 6.84 -10.51
CA LEU A 78 6.88 7.85 -11.58
C LEU A 78 6.96 9.26 -10.98
N PRO A 79 8.12 9.66 -10.40
CA PRO A 79 8.28 11.03 -9.94
C PRO A 79 8.23 11.97 -11.16
N LEU A 80 7.25 12.89 -11.14
CA LEU A 80 7.14 13.98 -12.12
C LEU A 80 8.40 14.86 -12.12
#